data_AF-A0A1W9R069-F1
#
_entry.id   AF-A0A1W9R069-F1
#
_cell.length_a   1.000
_cell.length_b   1.000
_cell.length_c   1.000
_cell.angle_alpha   90.00
_cell.angle_beta   90.00
_cell.angle_gamma   90.00
#
_symmetry.space_group_name_H-M   'P 1'
#
loop_
_entity.id
_entity.type
_entity.pdbx_description
1 polymer ?
#
loop_
_entity_poly.entity_id
_entity_poly.type
_entity_poly.pdbx_seq_one_letter_code
_entity_poly.pdbx_strand_id
1 'polypeptide(L)'
;MKKLIGLIVAGVAVFALSGCGGGDDDYYAPPPSNLTTLFLIDQDGFSLGGVPYICDSMVDWSATRPNGEFTFDPPDNCTFDFIGLNGNYNNDPFVDDIIYIVDDLDRGKGNIPYDCASFGASTTYGDGSFDYDIDDECVFYF
;
A
#
# COMPACT_ATOMS: atom_id res chain seq x y z
N MET A 1 55.34 -19.08 -35.80
CA MET A 1 54.80 -18.86 -37.16
C MET A 1 53.34 -19.27 -37.17
N LYS A 2 52.46 -18.42 -37.77
CA LYS A 2 51.07 -18.67 -38.23
C LYS A 2 50.04 -18.98 -37.13
N LYS A 3 49.20 -18.00 -36.70
CA LYS A 3 47.95 -17.46 -37.31
C LYS A 3 46.95 -18.53 -37.73
N LEU A 4 45.71 -18.42 -37.21
CA LEU A 4 44.37 -18.72 -37.79
C LEU A 4 43.35 -18.41 -36.68
N ILE A 5 42.64 -17.26 -36.66
CA ILE A 5 41.40 -16.92 -37.41
C ILE A 5 40.27 -17.94 -37.19
N GLY A 6 39.16 -17.48 -36.60
CA GLY A 6 37.88 -18.18 -36.60
C GLY A 6 36.78 -17.35 -35.95
N LEU A 7 35.94 -16.73 -36.79
CA LEU A 7 34.83 -15.83 -36.48
C LEU A 7 33.53 -16.55 -36.89
N ILE A 8 32.56 -16.71 -35.98
CA ILE A 8 31.19 -17.20 -36.23
C ILE A 8 30.31 -16.56 -35.12
N VAL A 9 29.42 -15.59 -35.32
CA VAL A 9 28.22 -15.38 -36.18
C VAL A 9 26.96 -16.13 -35.71
N ALA A 10 25.96 -15.31 -35.37
CA ALA A 10 24.50 -15.49 -35.45
C ALA A 10 23.71 -16.18 -34.33
N GLY A 11 22.59 -15.53 -33.99
CA GLY A 11 21.50 -16.08 -33.19
C GLY A 11 20.41 -15.03 -32.92
N VAL A 12 19.80 -14.46 -33.96
CA VAL A 12 18.59 -13.61 -33.84
C VAL A 12 17.40 -14.54 -33.57
N ALA A 13 16.83 -14.47 -32.38
CA ALA A 13 15.55 -15.12 -32.08
C ALA A 13 14.41 -14.15 -32.38
N VAL A 14 13.70 -14.41 -33.48
CA VAL A 14 12.45 -13.76 -33.84
C VAL A 14 11.34 -14.40 -33.00
N PHE A 15 10.83 -13.69 -32.00
CA PHE A 15 9.55 -14.01 -31.39
C PHE A 15 8.44 -13.34 -32.20
N ALA A 16 7.97 -14.05 -33.22
CA ALA A 16 6.69 -13.79 -33.85
C ALA A 16 5.59 -14.37 -32.93
N LEU A 17 5.10 -13.55 -32.00
CA LEU A 17 3.82 -13.82 -31.34
C LEU A 17 2.71 -13.32 -32.27
N SER A 18 2.31 -14.19 -33.20
CA SER A 18 1.01 -14.13 -33.85
C SER A 18 -0.06 -14.50 -32.82
N GLY A 19 -0.65 -13.49 -32.18
CA GLY A 19 -1.84 -13.61 -31.36
C GLY A 19 -2.93 -12.71 -31.93
N CYS A 20 -3.73 -13.27 -32.83
CA CYS A 20 -4.93 -12.69 -33.40
C CYS A 20 -6.14 -13.34 -32.70
N GLY A 21 -7.08 -12.53 -32.23
CA GLY A 21 -8.35 -12.92 -31.61
C GLY A 21 -8.70 -11.87 -30.54
N GLY A 22 -9.68 -10.99 -30.70
CA GLY A 22 -10.95 -11.11 -31.43
C GLY A 22 -12.03 -11.45 -30.42
N GLY A 23 -12.58 -10.43 -29.77
CA GLY A 23 -13.68 -10.52 -28.82
C GLY A 23 -14.13 -9.12 -28.42
N ASP A 24 -15.24 -8.66 -28.99
CA ASP A 24 -16.04 -7.56 -28.46
C ASP A 24 -16.54 -7.99 -27.08
N ASP A 25 -15.83 -7.59 -26.04
CA ASP A 25 -16.41 -7.44 -24.73
C ASP A 25 -16.75 -5.97 -24.59
N ASP A 26 -18.04 -5.67 -24.39
CA ASP A 26 -18.48 -4.40 -23.85
C ASP A 26 -17.73 -4.20 -22.53
N TYR A 27 -16.54 -3.59 -22.61
CA TYR A 27 -15.88 -3.01 -21.46
C TYR A 27 -16.85 -1.93 -21.01
N TYR A 28 -17.68 -2.29 -20.04
CA TYR A 28 -18.05 -1.38 -18.98
C TYR A 28 -16.71 -0.92 -18.43
N ALA A 29 -16.13 0.12 -19.04
CA ALA A 29 -15.02 0.82 -18.45
C ALA A 29 -15.59 1.26 -17.11
N PRO A 30 -15.12 0.70 -15.98
CA PRO A 30 -15.54 1.23 -14.70
C PRO A 30 -15.27 2.74 -14.78
N PRO A 31 -16.19 3.58 -14.26
CA PRO A 31 -15.94 5.01 -14.20
C PRO A 31 -14.51 5.21 -13.66
N PRO A 32 -13.76 6.21 -14.14
CA PRO A 32 -12.39 6.42 -13.66
C PRO A 32 -12.45 6.47 -12.15
N SER A 33 -11.90 5.41 -11.52
CA SER A 33 -11.86 5.29 -10.06
C SER A 33 -11.06 6.49 -9.57
N ASN A 34 -11.59 7.24 -8.62
CA ASN A 34 -10.92 8.41 -8.06
C ASN A 34 -9.87 7.94 -7.06
N LEU A 35 -9.01 7.04 -7.50
CA LEU A 35 -8.06 6.33 -6.65
C LEU A 35 -7.21 7.34 -5.91
N THR A 36 -7.19 7.19 -4.60
CA THR A 36 -6.33 7.93 -3.71
C THR A 36 -5.24 7.00 -3.21
N THR A 37 -4.00 7.49 -3.25
CA THR A 37 -2.83 6.75 -2.77
C THR A 37 -2.23 7.50 -1.59
N LEU A 38 -1.98 6.78 -0.51
CA LEU A 38 -1.33 7.25 0.71
C LEU A 38 -0.27 6.22 1.13
N PHE A 39 0.51 6.57 2.14
CA PHE A 39 1.64 5.76 2.61
C PHE A 39 1.60 5.62 4.13
N LEU A 40 1.98 4.44 4.62
CA LEU A 40 2.30 4.19 6.02
C LEU A 40 3.80 4.33 6.24
N ILE A 41 4.18 5.16 7.21
CA ILE A 41 5.56 5.31 7.68
C ILE A 41 5.62 5.23 9.20
N ASP A 42 6.79 4.90 9.73
CA ASP A 42 7.09 4.95 11.17
C ASP A 42 7.60 6.33 11.63
N GLN A 43 7.90 6.47 12.93
CA GLN A 43 8.44 7.70 13.53
C GLN A 43 9.79 8.15 13.01
N ASP A 44 10.58 7.24 12.45
CA ASP A 44 11.89 7.55 11.87
C ASP A 44 11.77 7.87 10.37
N GLY A 45 10.56 7.79 9.80
CA GLY A 45 10.25 8.03 8.40
C GLY A 45 10.54 6.83 7.49
N PHE A 46 10.67 5.62 8.05
CA PHE A 46 10.80 4.41 7.26
C PHE A 46 9.42 3.90 6.83
N SER A 47 9.35 3.43 5.59
CA SER A 47 8.13 2.88 5.02
C SER A 47 7.70 1.57 5.68
N LEU A 48 6.42 1.47 6.04
CA LEU A 48 5.81 0.26 6.60
C LEU A 48 5.16 -0.58 5.50
N GLY A 49 6.00 -1.37 4.82
CA GLY A 49 5.56 -2.33 3.81
C GLY A 49 5.12 -3.68 4.40
N GLY A 50 4.14 -4.31 3.78
CA GLY A 50 3.64 -5.63 4.19
C GLY A 50 2.51 -5.61 5.21
N VAL A 51 2.02 -4.43 5.62
CA VAL A 51 0.86 -4.30 6.52
C VAL A 51 -0.40 -4.76 5.78
N PRO A 52 -1.11 -5.80 6.25
CA PRO A 52 -2.32 -6.27 5.58
C PRO A 52 -3.44 -5.23 5.65
N TYR A 53 -4.19 -5.07 4.56
CA TYR A 53 -5.39 -4.24 4.53
C TYR A 53 -6.43 -4.73 3.52
N ILE A 54 -7.68 -4.36 3.77
CA ILE A 54 -8.80 -4.56 2.84
C ILE A 54 -9.73 -3.34 2.89
N CYS A 55 -10.15 -2.86 1.73
CA CYS A 55 -11.16 -1.80 1.62
C CYS A 55 -12.50 -2.36 1.14
N ASP A 56 -13.59 -1.65 1.38
CA ASP A 56 -14.95 -2.04 0.95
C ASP A 56 -15.05 -2.35 -0.56
N SER A 57 -14.26 -1.66 -1.40
CA SER A 57 -14.16 -1.88 -2.85
C SER A 57 -13.33 -3.10 -3.27
N MET A 58 -12.62 -3.73 -2.34
CA MET A 58 -11.69 -4.85 -2.61
C MET A 58 -12.36 -6.21 -2.39
N VAL A 59 -11.96 -7.20 -3.18
CA VAL A 59 -12.46 -8.59 -3.07
C VAL A 59 -11.65 -9.40 -2.06
N ASP A 60 -10.35 -9.19 -2.04
CA ASP A 60 -9.39 -9.93 -1.22
C ASP A 60 -8.51 -8.95 -0.44
N TRP A 61 -7.97 -9.41 0.68
CA TRP A 61 -6.94 -8.69 1.42
C TRP A 61 -5.70 -8.48 0.55
N SER A 62 -5.10 -7.31 0.68
CA SER A 62 -3.80 -6.96 0.12
C SER A 62 -2.83 -6.65 1.24
N ALA A 63 -1.62 -6.23 0.89
CA ALA A 63 -0.65 -5.68 1.82
C ALA A 63 -0.07 -4.39 1.27
N THR A 64 0.32 -3.46 2.14
CA THR A 64 1.04 -2.25 1.73
C THR A 64 2.29 -2.64 0.94
N ARG A 65 2.59 -1.88 -0.12
CA ARG A 65 3.79 -2.15 -0.93
C ARG A 65 5.06 -1.91 -0.12
N PRO A 66 6.25 -2.34 -0.59
CA PRO A 66 7.51 -2.13 0.15
C PRO A 66 7.82 -0.68 0.53
N ASN A 67 7.25 0.31 -0.17
CA ASN A 67 7.31 1.74 0.15
C ASN A 67 6.17 2.24 1.06
N GLY A 68 5.43 1.34 1.71
CA GLY A 68 4.31 1.68 2.59
C GLY A 68 3.03 2.08 1.87
N GLU A 69 3.02 2.02 0.53
CA GLU A 69 1.93 2.50 -0.30
C GLU A 69 0.68 1.62 -0.19
N PHE A 70 -0.48 2.26 -0.09
CA PHE A 70 -1.80 1.67 -0.27
C PHE A 70 -2.68 2.59 -1.12
N THR A 71 -3.64 1.99 -1.84
CA THR A 71 -4.53 2.70 -2.75
C THR A 71 -5.97 2.24 -2.54
N PHE A 72 -6.90 3.18 -2.53
CA PHE A 72 -8.33 2.96 -2.26
C PHE A 72 -9.18 3.89 -3.15
N ASP A 73 -10.49 3.63 -3.26
CA ASP A 73 -11.43 4.44 -4.05
C ASP A 73 -12.43 5.17 -3.12
N PRO A 74 -12.16 6.43 -2.73
CA PRO A 74 -13.05 7.15 -1.83
C PRO A 74 -14.47 7.31 -2.39
N PRO A 75 -15.52 7.18 -1.56
CA PRO A 75 -15.46 6.86 -0.13
C PRO A 75 -15.30 5.35 0.08
N ASP A 76 -14.19 4.96 0.70
CA ASP A 76 -13.86 3.58 1.02
C ASP A 76 -13.49 3.51 2.50
N ASN A 77 -14.07 2.54 3.20
CA ASN A 77 -13.58 2.20 4.53
C ASN A 77 -12.53 1.11 4.36
N CYS A 78 -11.35 1.33 4.92
CA CYS A 78 -10.25 0.39 4.81
C CYS A 78 -9.85 -0.11 6.19
N THR A 79 -9.89 -1.43 6.37
CA THR A 79 -9.44 -2.13 7.57
C THR A 79 -7.96 -2.47 7.41
N PHE A 80 -7.15 -2.11 8.39
CA PHE A 80 -5.72 -2.44 8.48
C PHE A 80 -5.49 -3.36 9.67
N ASP A 81 -4.70 -4.40 9.44
CA ASP A 81 -4.26 -5.34 10.47
C ASP A 81 -2.85 -4.94 10.95
N PHE A 82 -2.75 -4.45 12.18
CA PHE A 82 -1.49 -4.06 12.81
C PHE A 82 -0.95 -5.15 13.77
N ILE A 83 -1.37 -6.41 13.61
CA ILE A 83 -0.77 -7.55 14.32
C ILE A 83 0.76 -7.56 14.14
N GLY A 84 1.46 -7.68 15.27
CA GLY A 84 2.91 -7.66 15.37
C GLY A 84 3.50 -6.29 15.73
N LEU A 85 2.68 -5.25 15.89
CA LEU A 85 3.09 -3.91 16.29
C LEU A 85 2.67 -3.59 17.73
N ASN A 86 3.49 -2.81 18.44
CA ASN A 86 3.36 -2.55 19.88
C ASN A 86 2.26 -1.54 20.25
N GLY A 87 1.59 -0.93 19.27
CA GLY A 87 0.61 0.12 19.52
C GLY A 87 1.24 1.50 19.64
N ASN A 88 0.38 2.51 19.76
CA ASN A 88 0.73 3.90 20.05
C ASN A 88 -0.30 4.47 21.04
N TYR A 89 -0.20 4.09 22.32
CA TYR A 89 -1.14 4.57 23.34
C TYR A 89 -0.57 5.70 24.20
N ASN A 90 0.73 5.65 24.52
CA ASN A 90 1.37 6.67 25.36
C ASN A 90 2.24 7.64 24.56
N ASN A 91 2.37 7.43 23.25
CA ASN A 91 3.28 8.14 22.38
C ASN A 91 4.72 8.08 22.94
N ASP A 92 5.10 6.90 23.45
CA ASP A 92 6.45 6.63 23.97
C ASP A 92 7.35 6.13 22.83
N PRO A 93 8.24 6.97 22.28
CA PRO A 93 9.04 6.61 21.10
C PRO A 93 10.06 5.49 21.36
N PHE A 94 10.23 5.02 22.60
CA PHE A 94 11.14 3.93 22.92
C PHE A 94 10.47 2.56 22.96
N VAL A 95 9.13 2.52 23.00
CA VAL A 95 8.36 1.28 23.19
C VAL A 95 7.23 1.16 22.17
N ASP A 96 6.62 2.29 21.81
CA ASP A 96 5.48 2.35 20.90
C ASP A 96 5.96 2.33 19.44
N ASP A 97 5.21 1.63 18.59
CA ASP A 97 5.39 1.68 17.14
C ASP A 97 4.48 2.79 16.60
N ILE A 98 5.02 4.01 16.48
CA ILE A 98 4.21 5.17 16.08
C ILE A 98 4.11 5.18 14.55
N ILE A 99 2.88 5.04 14.05
CA ILE A 99 2.58 4.99 12.62
C ILE A 99 1.94 6.29 12.16
N TYR A 100 2.30 6.73 10.96
CA TYR A 100 1.73 7.89 10.30
C TYR A 100 1.14 7.52 8.95
N ILE A 101 -0.04 8.07 8.64
CA ILE A 101 -0.61 8.08 7.29
C ILE A 101 -0.19 9.39 6.60
N VAL A 102 0.53 9.31 5.48
CA VAL A 102 1.07 10.48 4.76
C VAL A 102 0.74 10.47 3.25
N ASP A 103 0.88 11.62 2.58
CA ASP A 103 0.90 11.68 1.10
C ASP A 103 2.27 11.44 0.49
N ASP A 104 2.35 11.59 -0.84
CA ASP A 104 3.55 11.46 -1.68
C ASP A 104 4.65 12.51 -1.39
N LEU A 105 4.37 13.48 -0.52
CA LEU A 105 5.31 14.49 -0.06
C LEU A 105 5.64 14.32 1.44
N ASP A 106 5.36 13.15 2.01
CA ASP A 106 5.52 12.81 3.43
C ASP A 106 4.74 13.74 4.37
N ARG A 107 3.64 14.34 3.89
CA ARG A 107 2.79 15.19 4.74
C ARG A 107 1.69 14.36 5.36
N GLY A 108 1.67 14.37 6.69
CA GLY A 108 0.62 13.82 7.53
C GLY A 108 -0.81 14.09 7.06
N LYS A 109 -1.64 13.05 7.11
CA LYS A 109 -3.08 13.13 6.86
C LYS A 109 -3.87 13.08 8.16
N GLY A 110 -4.14 14.26 8.70
CA GLY A 110 -4.99 14.41 9.86
C GLY A 110 -6.49 14.42 9.57
N ASN A 111 -7.28 14.23 10.63
CA ASN A 111 -8.75 14.20 10.63
C ASN A 111 -9.36 13.07 9.80
N ILE A 112 -8.63 11.97 9.58
CA ILE A 112 -9.22 10.73 9.07
C ILE A 112 -9.88 10.05 10.27
N PRO A 113 -11.21 9.89 10.30
CA PRO A 113 -11.87 9.12 11.35
C PRO A 113 -11.41 7.66 11.29
N TYR A 114 -11.30 7.02 12.44
CA TYR A 114 -11.00 5.60 12.52
C TYR A 114 -11.64 4.95 13.76
N ASP A 115 -11.77 3.63 13.72
CA ASP A 115 -12.21 2.80 14.85
C ASP A 115 -11.34 1.54 14.91
N CYS A 116 -10.63 1.36 16.03
CA CYS A 116 -9.81 0.19 16.27
C CYS A 116 -10.50 -0.80 17.21
N ALA A 117 -10.29 -2.10 16.99
CA ALA A 117 -10.98 -3.16 17.70
C ALA A 117 -10.76 -3.11 19.22
N SER A 118 -9.56 -2.73 19.66
CA SER A 118 -9.20 -2.65 21.08
C SER A 118 -9.18 -1.21 21.61
N PHE A 119 -8.56 -0.28 20.88
CA PHE A 119 -8.46 1.12 21.31
C PHE A 119 -9.81 1.88 21.24
N GLY A 120 -10.64 1.58 20.23
CA GLY A 120 -11.89 2.28 19.93
C GLY A 120 -11.75 3.40 18.90
N ALA A 121 -12.74 4.31 18.90
CA ALA A 121 -12.90 5.32 17.84
C ALA A 121 -12.25 6.66 18.15
N SER A 122 -11.57 7.24 17.14
CA SER A 122 -10.95 8.57 17.20
C SER A 122 -10.72 9.14 15.79
N THR A 123 -9.82 10.12 15.65
CA THR A 123 -9.40 10.72 14.38
C THR A 123 -7.88 10.90 14.36
N THR A 124 -7.25 10.68 13.21
CA THR A 124 -5.80 10.91 13.04
C THR A 124 -5.41 12.35 13.42
N TYR A 125 -4.25 12.51 14.05
CA TYR A 125 -3.65 13.79 14.40
C TYR A 125 -3.20 14.57 13.16
N GLY A 126 -2.92 15.86 13.30
CA GLY A 126 -2.55 16.73 12.17
C GLY A 126 -1.31 16.29 11.38
N ASP A 127 -0.44 15.50 12.00
CA ASP A 127 0.74 14.89 11.38
C ASP A 127 0.46 13.49 10.80
N GLY A 128 -0.78 13.01 10.84
CA GLY A 128 -1.18 11.71 10.32
C GLY A 128 -0.98 10.55 11.29
N SER A 129 -0.43 10.79 12.48
CA SER A 129 -0.35 9.76 13.52
C SER A 129 -1.74 9.42 14.07
N PHE A 130 -1.87 8.26 14.68
CA PHE A 130 -3.09 7.81 15.35
C PHE A 130 -2.75 6.88 16.51
N ASP A 131 -3.69 6.78 17.44
CA ASP A 131 -3.56 5.89 18.59
C ASP A 131 -4.22 4.55 18.29
N TYR A 132 -3.56 3.47 18.69
CA TYR A 132 -4.03 2.09 18.55
C TYR A 132 -3.36 1.22 19.62
N ASP A 133 -3.96 0.09 19.98
CA ASP A 133 -3.36 -0.84 20.95
C ASP A 133 -2.38 -1.81 20.28
N ILE A 134 -1.70 -2.62 21.10
CA ILE A 134 -0.87 -3.73 20.61
C ILE A 134 -1.72 -4.74 19.82
N ASP A 135 -1.18 -5.20 18.69
CA ASP A 135 -1.82 -6.19 17.81
C ASP A 135 -3.26 -5.82 17.38
N ASP A 136 -3.53 -4.54 17.14
CA ASP A 136 -4.89 -4.04 16.88
C ASP A 136 -5.28 -4.09 15.39
N GLU A 137 -6.58 -4.11 15.13
CA GLU A 137 -7.16 -3.98 13.79
C GLU A 137 -7.96 -2.68 13.74
N CYS A 138 -7.68 -1.82 12.77
CA CYS A 138 -8.29 -0.49 12.69
C CYS A 138 -8.97 -0.24 11.34
N VAL A 139 -10.20 0.25 11.38
CA VAL A 139 -10.96 0.70 10.21
C VAL A 139 -10.80 2.21 10.06
N PHE A 140 -10.28 2.67 8.93
CA PHE A 140 -10.19 4.09 8.57
C PHE A 140 -11.29 4.44 7.56
N TYR A 141 -11.95 5.58 7.76
CA TYR A 141 -13.07 6.04 6.94
C TYR A 141 -12.59 7.18 6.02
N PHE A 142 -12.21 6.85 4.77
CA PHE A 142 -11.62 7.79 3.81
C PHE A 142 -12.63 8.49 2.89
#